data_AF-A0A2P8PZB8-F1
#
_entry.id   AF-A0A2P8PZB8-F1
#
_cell.length_a   1.000
_cell.length_b   1.000
_cell.length_c   1.000
_cell.angle_alpha   90.00
_cell.angle_beta   90.00
_cell.angle_gamma   90.00
#
_symmetry.space_group_name_H-M   'P 1'
#
loop_
_entity.id
_entity.type
_entity.pdbx_description
1 polymer ?
#
loop_
_entity_poly.entity_id
_entity_poly.type
_entity_poly.pdbx_seq_one_letter_code
_entity_poly.pdbx_strand_id
1 'polypeptide(L)'
;RGTDHALHHRWQTGTGGPWSDWSPLGGQIASDPAVVLSPNRALSVFARDPEGRITHTWQHGAEHGHAWNDTWVDMGGAAQGRPTVLVGRDGGMVLFTRGTDHALHHRWQTGTGGPWSDWSPLGGHLTTDPAVVLNPSGDLSVFGRDPRGRVTHTWQRGPEHGHAWNDTWVDMEGSLAADPDAPAAAAAGVLAAPRTPVQDQAPAVARPIP
;
A
#
# COMPACT_ATOMS: atom_id res chain seq x y z
N ARG A 1 -13.08 8.80 -5.68
CA ARG A 1 -12.37 10.09 -5.84
C ARG A 1 -13.12 10.92 -6.86
N GLY A 2 -13.47 12.16 -6.54
CA GLY A 2 -14.08 13.08 -7.49
C GLY A 2 -13.07 13.61 -8.51
N THR A 3 -13.53 14.34 -9.52
CA THR A 3 -12.67 15.02 -10.49
C THR A 3 -11.87 16.18 -9.87
N ASP A 4 -12.28 16.62 -8.68
CA ASP A 4 -11.64 17.60 -7.80
C ASP A 4 -10.53 17.00 -6.92
N HIS A 5 -10.20 15.73 -7.13
CA HIS A 5 -9.27 14.94 -6.32
C HIS A 5 -9.68 14.75 -4.85
N ALA A 6 -10.89 15.18 -4.45
CA ALA A 6 -11.42 14.94 -3.12
C ALA A 6 -12.04 13.54 -2.98
N LEU A 7 -12.19 13.07 -1.75
CA LEU A 7 -13.05 11.93 -1.47
C LEU A 7 -14.51 12.39 -1.48
N HIS A 8 -15.36 11.60 -2.13
CA HIS A 8 -16.81 11.75 -2.11
C HIS A 8 -17.41 10.44 -1.63
N HIS A 9 -18.52 10.51 -0.92
CA HIS A 9 -19.23 9.35 -0.39
C HIS A 9 -20.74 9.45 -0.63
N ARG A 10 -21.43 8.32 -0.53
CA ARG A 10 -22.89 8.21 -0.46
C ARG A 10 -23.23 6.96 0.34
N TRP A 11 -24.41 6.91 0.91
CA TRP A 11 -24.85 5.79 1.77
C TRP A 11 -26.29 5.42 1.47
N GLN A 12 -26.69 4.20 1.83
CA GLN A 12 -28.09 3.81 1.81
C GLN A 12 -28.83 4.46 2.98
N THR A 13 -30.01 5.03 2.74
CA THR A 13 -30.82 5.69 3.79
C THR A 13 -31.59 4.71 4.67
N GLY A 14 -31.47 3.41 4.38
CA GLY A 14 -31.97 2.28 5.15
C GLY A 14 -31.45 0.97 4.55
N THR A 15 -31.55 -0.14 5.27
CA THR A 15 -31.08 -1.45 4.79
C THR A 15 -31.77 -1.83 3.48
N GLY A 16 -31.02 -1.92 2.39
CA GLY A 16 -31.55 -2.21 1.05
C GLY A 16 -32.41 -1.08 0.45
N GLY A 17 -32.37 0.11 1.05
CA GLY A 17 -33.12 1.28 0.63
C GLY A 17 -32.45 2.09 -0.49
N PRO A 18 -33.02 3.26 -0.84
CA PRO A 18 -32.40 4.15 -1.79
C PRO A 18 -31.08 4.70 -1.25
N TRP A 19 -30.23 5.12 -2.17
CA TRP A 19 -28.98 5.77 -1.83
C TRP A 19 -29.17 7.28 -1.75
N SER A 20 -28.42 7.92 -0.86
CA SER A 20 -28.28 9.38 -0.82
C SER A 20 -27.67 9.92 -2.12
N ASP A 21 -27.76 11.25 -2.29
CA ASP A 21 -26.88 11.98 -3.20
C ASP A 21 -25.42 11.85 -2.76
N TRP A 22 -24.51 12.09 -3.71
CA TRP A 22 -23.09 12.19 -3.41
C TRP A 22 -22.81 13.43 -2.57
N SER A 23 -22.03 13.24 -1.50
CA SER A 23 -21.56 14.34 -0.64
C SER A 23 -20.02 14.36 -0.62
N PRO A 24 -19.40 15.55 -0.65
CA PRO A 24 -17.96 15.65 -0.52
C PRO A 24 -17.52 15.35 0.92
N LEU A 25 -16.45 14.58 1.07
CA LEU A 25 -15.74 14.37 2.32
C LEU A 25 -14.40 15.14 2.37
N GLY A 26 -14.13 15.94 1.32
CA GLY A 26 -12.93 16.76 1.21
C GLY A 26 -11.65 15.95 1.05
N GLY A 27 -10.54 16.54 1.51
CA GLY A 27 -9.19 15.98 1.34
C GLY A 27 -8.65 16.13 -0.08
N GLN A 28 -7.42 15.67 -0.29
CA GLN A 28 -6.77 15.56 -1.60
C GLN A 28 -6.12 14.18 -1.67
N ILE A 29 -6.73 13.27 -2.44
CA ILE A 29 -6.34 11.85 -2.44
C ILE A 29 -5.74 11.42 -3.79
N ALA A 30 -4.60 10.74 -3.72
CA ALA A 30 -3.83 10.20 -4.84
C ALA A 30 -3.75 8.66 -4.82
N SER A 31 -4.50 8.00 -3.94
CA SER A 31 -4.77 6.55 -3.99
C SER A 31 -6.28 6.30 -3.88
N ASP A 32 -6.66 5.06 -4.14
CA ASP A 32 -7.90 4.52 -3.62
C ASP A 32 -7.94 4.65 -2.08
N PRO A 33 -9.10 4.94 -1.48
CA PRO A 33 -9.25 5.00 -0.03
C PRO A 33 -9.33 3.59 0.57
N ALA A 34 -8.79 3.44 1.78
CA ALA A 34 -8.98 2.29 2.64
C ALA A 34 -9.95 2.64 3.76
N VAL A 35 -11.00 1.84 3.94
CA VAL A 35 -12.09 2.12 4.89
C VAL A 35 -12.22 0.98 5.87
N VAL A 36 -12.37 1.29 7.16
CA VAL A 36 -12.59 0.30 8.21
C VAL A 36 -13.67 0.77 9.16
N LEU A 37 -14.51 -0.17 9.61
CA LEU A 37 -15.45 0.06 10.71
C LEU A 37 -14.75 -0.29 12.03
N SER A 38 -14.56 0.71 12.89
CA SER A 38 -13.96 0.52 14.20
C SER A 38 -14.98 -0.08 15.20
N PRO A 39 -14.54 -0.70 16.31
CA PRO A 39 -15.45 -1.28 17.30
C PRO A 39 -16.45 -0.29 17.93
N ASN A 40 -16.12 1.00 17.95
CA ASN A 40 -17.03 2.09 18.35
C ASN A 40 -18.13 2.39 17.31
N ARG A 41 -18.26 1.56 16.26
CA ARG A 41 -19.24 1.68 15.16
C ARG A 41 -19.08 2.96 14.33
N ALA A 42 -17.87 3.53 14.31
CA ALA A 42 -17.52 4.64 13.44
C ALA A 42 -16.62 4.18 12.29
N LEU A 43 -16.85 4.73 11.10
CA LEU A 43 -15.97 4.53 9.96
C LEU A 43 -14.72 5.38 10.08
N SER A 44 -13.60 4.79 9.67
CA SER A 44 -12.31 5.45 9.50
C SER A 44 -11.87 5.29 8.06
N VAL A 45 -11.38 6.36 7.44
CA VAL A 45 -10.90 6.38 6.06
C VAL A 45 -9.46 6.85 6.02
N PHE A 46 -8.64 6.14 5.26
CA PHE A 46 -7.23 6.45 5.04
C PHE A 46 -6.96 6.53 3.54
N ALA A 47 -6.15 7.49 3.11
CA ALA A 47 -5.74 7.61 1.73
C ALA A 47 -4.37 8.26 1.63
N ARG A 48 -3.65 7.93 0.56
CA ARG A 48 -2.41 8.62 0.22
C ARG A 48 -2.73 9.96 -0.44
N ASP A 49 -2.04 11.03 -0.06
CA ASP A 49 -2.11 12.33 -0.74
C ASP A 49 -1.14 12.41 -1.94
N PRO A 50 -1.18 13.47 -2.77
CA PRO A 50 -0.28 13.61 -3.92
C PRO A 50 1.21 13.64 -3.57
N GLU A 51 1.57 14.04 -2.35
CA GLU A 51 2.95 14.06 -1.86
C GLU A 51 3.40 12.70 -1.28
N GLY A 52 2.50 11.71 -1.23
CA GLY A 52 2.79 10.37 -0.73
C GLY A 52 2.60 10.19 0.77
N ARG A 53 2.09 11.19 1.51
CA ARG A 53 1.75 11.01 2.92
C ARG A 53 0.45 10.24 3.06
N ILE A 54 0.27 9.52 4.15
CA ILE A 54 -1.05 8.97 4.50
C ILE A 54 -1.83 10.02 5.27
N THR A 55 -3.05 10.28 4.82
CA THR A 55 -4.01 11.17 5.46
C THR A 55 -5.22 10.38 5.92
N HIS A 56 -5.90 10.88 6.95
CA HIS A 56 -6.99 10.18 7.62
C HIS A 56 -8.15 11.11 8.01
N THR A 57 -9.37 10.63 7.84
CA THR A 57 -10.59 11.21 8.44
C THR A 57 -11.46 10.09 9.00
N TRP A 58 -12.32 10.40 9.97
CA TRP A 58 -13.16 9.43 10.66
C TRP A 58 -14.51 10.01 11.02
N GLN A 59 -15.47 9.13 11.33
CA GLN A 59 -16.72 9.50 11.97
C GLN A 59 -16.55 9.55 13.49
N HIS A 60 -17.23 10.50 14.13
CA HIS A 60 -17.44 10.48 15.57
C HIS A 60 -18.44 9.38 15.96
N GLY A 61 -18.54 9.09 17.27
CA GLY A 61 -19.44 8.07 17.78
C GLY A 61 -20.93 8.39 17.56
N ALA A 62 -21.79 7.45 17.92
CA ALA A 62 -23.25 7.57 17.76
C ALA A 62 -23.82 8.78 18.54
N GLU A 63 -23.20 9.15 19.65
CA GLU A 63 -23.54 10.33 20.45
C GLU A 63 -23.33 11.66 19.71
N HIS A 64 -22.55 11.64 18.63
CA HIS A 64 -22.34 12.77 17.71
C HIS A 64 -23.03 12.54 16.35
N GLY A 65 -23.98 11.61 16.28
CA GLY A 65 -24.73 11.30 15.05
C GLY A 65 -23.87 10.78 13.90
N HIS A 66 -22.69 10.22 14.19
CA HIS A 66 -21.72 9.79 13.18
C HIS A 66 -21.27 10.91 12.23
N ALA A 67 -21.25 12.15 12.71
CA ALA A 67 -20.65 13.27 12.00
C ALA A 67 -19.18 12.95 11.65
N TRP A 68 -18.76 13.36 10.45
CA TRP A 68 -17.37 13.23 10.03
C TRP A 68 -16.50 14.32 10.65
N ASN A 69 -15.23 14.01 10.86
CA ASN A 69 -14.26 15.02 11.26
C ASN A 69 -14.14 16.09 10.16
N ASP A 70 -14.11 17.37 10.57
CA ASP A 70 -14.17 18.51 9.64
C ASP A 70 -12.93 18.64 8.74
N THR A 71 -11.82 18.02 9.15
CA THR A 71 -10.54 18.10 8.43
C THR A 71 -9.89 16.72 8.30
N TRP A 72 -9.06 16.57 7.26
CA TRP A 72 -8.18 15.41 7.16
C TRP A 72 -6.94 15.64 8.01
N VAL A 73 -6.53 14.63 8.76
CA VAL A 73 -5.32 14.63 9.57
C VAL A 73 -4.19 13.99 8.79
N ASP A 74 -3.03 14.65 8.77
CA ASP A 74 -1.78 14.11 8.24
C ASP A 74 -1.21 13.08 9.23
N MET A 75 -1.00 11.85 8.75
CA MET A 75 -0.36 10.78 9.52
C MET A 75 1.10 10.57 9.14
N GLY A 76 1.65 11.40 8.25
CA GLY A 76 3.01 11.31 7.73
C GLY A 76 3.25 10.10 6.83
N GLY A 77 4.48 9.60 6.84
CA GLY A 77 4.90 8.48 6.01
C GLY A 77 5.28 8.87 4.57
N ALA A 78 5.80 7.90 3.82
CA ALA A 78 6.19 8.05 2.42
C ALA A 78 5.69 6.84 1.61
N ALA A 79 4.39 6.82 1.34
CA ALA A 79 3.68 5.75 0.64
C ALA A 79 3.79 5.87 -0.88
N GLN A 80 3.93 4.73 -1.55
CA GLN A 80 3.86 4.63 -3.02
C GLN A 80 2.48 4.14 -3.50
N GLY A 81 1.79 3.33 -2.69
CA GLY A 81 0.57 2.61 -3.05
C GLY A 81 -0.65 2.94 -2.21
N ARG A 82 -1.70 2.13 -2.32
CA ARG A 82 -2.89 2.23 -1.47
C ARG A 82 -2.57 1.74 -0.05
N PRO A 83 -2.97 2.46 1.01
CA PRO A 83 -2.86 1.93 2.37
C PRO A 83 -3.81 0.72 2.56
N THR A 84 -3.45 -0.21 3.43
CA THR A 84 -4.35 -1.28 3.87
C THR A 84 -4.59 -1.14 5.36
N VAL A 85 -5.85 -1.21 5.80
CA VAL A 85 -6.22 -1.07 7.21
C VAL A 85 -7.18 -2.16 7.65
N LEU A 86 -7.06 -2.58 8.90
CA LEU A 86 -7.97 -3.51 9.57
C LEU A 86 -7.95 -3.24 11.09
N VAL A 87 -8.91 -3.83 11.81
CA VAL A 87 -8.96 -3.79 13.27
C VAL A 87 -8.25 -5.03 13.83
N GLY A 88 -7.21 -4.80 14.65
CA GLY A 88 -6.48 -5.86 15.35
C GLY A 88 -7.26 -6.46 16.52
N ARG A 89 -6.68 -7.48 17.15
CA ARG A 89 -7.31 -8.22 18.27
C ARG A 89 -7.67 -7.37 19.49
N ASP A 90 -6.96 -6.25 19.70
CA ASP A 90 -7.15 -5.31 20.81
C ASP A 90 -8.18 -4.22 20.48
N GLY A 91 -8.83 -4.31 19.31
CA GLY A 91 -9.77 -3.31 18.81
C GLY A 91 -9.10 -2.04 18.26
N GLY A 92 -7.77 -1.97 18.26
CA GLY A 92 -7.01 -0.90 17.63
C GLY A 92 -6.86 -1.12 16.13
N MET A 93 -6.87 -0.03 15.35
CA MET A 93 -6.59 -0.13 13.92
C MET A 93 -5.10 -0.36 13.68
N VAL A 94 -4.77 -1.17 12.66
CA VAL A 94 -3.41 -1.33 12.15
C VAL A 94 -3.40 -0.97 10.67
N LEU A 95 -2.57 0.00 10.33
CA LEU A 95 -2.43 0.58 9.00
C LEU A 95 -1.10 0.13 8.40
N PHE A 96 -1.13 -0.32 7.15
CA PHE A 96 0.01 -0.79 6.38
C PHE A 96 0.13 -0.01 5.09
N THR A 97 1.35 0.26 4.65
CA THR A 97 1.61 0.86 3.35
C THR A 97 2.91 0.36 2.77
N ARG A 98 3.00 0.32 1.45
CA ARG A 98 4.27 0.14 0.76
C ARG A 98 4.97 1.49 0.66
N GLY A 99 6.16 1.58 1.23
CA GLY A 99 7.01 2.77 1.21
C GLY A 99 7.62 3.03 -0.17
N THR A 100 8.17 4.23 -0.36
CA THR A 100 8.99 4.59 -1.54
C THR A 100 10.31 3.82 -1.62
N ASP A 101 10.75 3.24 -0.50
CA ASP A 101 11.85 2.27 -0.40
C ASP A 101 11.44 0.84 -0.81
N HIS A 102 10.19 0.67 -1.24
CA HIS A 102 9.54 -0.61 -1.55
C HIS A 102 9.42 -1.57 -0.34
N ALA A 103 9.73 -1.13 0.88
CA ALA A 103 9.48 -1.92 2.07
C ALA A 103 8.02 -1.78 2.53
N LEU A 104 7.55 -2.73 3.33
CA LEU A 104 6.31 -2.58 4.06
C LEU A 104 6.58 -1.70 5.30
N HIS A 105 5.71 -0.72 5.52
CA HIS A 105 5.68 0.09 6.73
C HIS A 105 4.32 -0.06 7.40
N HIS A 106 4.28 0.03 8.71
CA HIS A 106 3.04 -0.01 9.45
C HIS A 106 2.97 1.02 10.57
N ARG A 107 1.76 1.29 11.04
CA ARG A 107 1.44 2.12 12.20
C ARG A 107 0.18 1.55 12.86
N TRP A 108 0.06 1.63 14.17
CA TRP A 108 -1.08 1.04 14.88
C TRP A 108 -1.60 1.92 16.00
N GLN A 109 -2.85 1.72 16.41
CA GLN A 109 -3.42 2.31 17.62
C GLN A 109 -3.18 1.42 18.83
N THR A 110 -2.98 2.02 20.01
CA THR A 110 -3.00 1.29 21.29
C THR A 110 -4.45 1.08 21.74
N GLY A 111 -5.15 0.11 21.13
CA GLY A 111 -6.57 -0.16 21.37
C GLY A 111 -7.54 0.81 20.67
N THR A 112 -8.85 0.59 20.88
CA THR A 112 -9.91 1.37 20.20
C THR A 112 -9.85 2.85 20.57
N GLY A 113 -9.61 3.71 19.57
CA GLY A 113 -9.52 5.17 19.77
C GLY A 113 -8.26 5.64 20.51
N GLY A 114 -7.32 4.74 20.76
CA GLY A 114 -6.05 5.07 21.39
C GLY A 114 -5.11 5.88 20.48
N PRO A 115 -4.02 6.43 21.04
CA PRO A 115 -2.98 7.09 20.26
C PRO A 115 -2.38 6.13 19.23
N TRP A 116 -1.93 6.72 18.12
CA TRP A 116 -1.19 6.00 17.11
C TRP A 116 0.31 5.95 17.44
N SER A 117 0.95 4.81 17.19
CA SER A 117 2.42 4.65 17.22
C SER A 117 3.14 5.57 16.23
N ASP A 118 4.47 5.56 16.16
CA ASP A 118 5.17 6.05 14.97
C ASP A 118 5.09 5.02 13.82
N TRP A 119 5.45 5.45 12.60
CA TRP A 119 5.66 4.53 11.49
C TRP A 119 6.87 3.64 11.78
N SER A 120 6.68 2.33 11.66
CA SER A 120 7.75 1.33 11.82
C SER A 120 7.92 0.51 10.53
N PRO A 121 9.16 0.25 10.08
CA PRO A 121 9.39 -0.62 8.93
C PRO A 121 9.20 -2.08 9.32
N LEU A 122 8.61 -2.87 8.42
CA LEU A 122 8.54 -4.33 8.46
C LEU A 122 9.40 -4.98 7.37
N GLY A 123 10.22 -4.18 6.67
CA GLY A 123 11.15 -4.64 5.65
C GLY A 123 10.45 -5.23 4.43
N GLY A 124 11.12 -6.20 3.80
CA GLY A 124 10.66 -6.79 2.54
C GLY A 124 10.96 -5.88 1.34
N HIS A 125 10.55 -6.33 0.16
CA HIS A 125 10.73 -5.59 -1.08
C HIS A 125 9.55 -5.88 -2.00
N LEU A 126 8.51 -5.05 -1.90
CA LEU A 126 7.20 -5.27 -2.49
C LEU A 126 7.04 -4.50 -3.81
N THR A 127 6.43 -5.15 -4.80
CA THR A 127 6.07 -4.52 -6.08
C THR A 127 4.60 -4.14 -6.18
N THR A 128 3.77 -4.65 -5.27
CA THR A 128 2.33 -4.44 -5.20
C THR A 128 1.92 -3.97 -3.81
N ASP A 129 0.68 -3.47 -3.69
CA ASP A 129 0.09 -3.19 -2.39
C ASP A 129 -0.05 -4.49 -1.57
N PRO A 130 0.15 -4.43 -0.23
CA PRO A 130 0.10 -5.62 0.61
C PRO A 130 -1.33 -6.15 0.76
N ALA A 131 -1.46 -7.46 0.93
CA ALA A 131 -2.68 -8.08 1.41
C ALA A 131 -2.51 -8.46 2.88
N VAL A 132 -3.46 -8.10 3.73
CA VAL A 132 -3.34 -8.31 5.18
C VAL A 132 -4.57 -9.03 5.73
N VAL A 133 -4.35 -9.99 6.61
CA VAL A 133 -5.40 -10.77 7.27
C VAL A 133 -5.18 -10.83 8.78
N LEU A 134 -6.28 -10.88 9.53
CA LEU A 134 -6.30 -11.24 10.95
C LEU A 134 -6.57 -12.73 11.06
N ASN A 135 -5.62 -13.47 11.62
CA ASN A 135 -5.74 -14.90 11.83
C ASN A 135 -6.70 -15.22 12.99
N PRO A 136 -7.31 -16.43 13.03
CA PRO A 136 -8.14 -16.86 14.14
C PRO A 136 -7.46 -16.81 15.52
N SER A 137 -6.13 -16.90 15.55
CA SER A 137 -5.28 -16.78 16.74
C SER A 137 -5.06 -15.33 17.20
N GLY A 138 -5.56 -14.33 16.46
CA GLY A 138 -5.50 -12.91 16.83
C GLY A 138 -4.23 -12.18 16.39
N ASP A 139 -3.32 -12.84 15.69
CA ASP A 139 -2.15 -12.25 15.05
C ASP A 139 -2.44 -11.87 13.59
N LEU A 140 -1.68 -10.89 13.09
CA LEU A 140 -1.78 -10.43 11.71
C LEU A 140 -0.77 -11.14 10.81
N SER A 141 -1.20 -11.36 9.57
CA SER A 141 -0.38 -11.89 8.50
C SER A 141 -0.42 -10.97 7.30
N VAL A 142 0.75 -10.61 6.75
CA VAL A 142 0.89 -9.73 5.58
C VAL A 142 1.55 -10.47 4.44
N PHE A 143 0.95 -10.42 3.27
CA PHE A 143 1.44 -11.00 2.03
C PHE A 143 1.76 -9.90 1.04
N GLY A 144 2.77 -10.12 0.22
CA GLY A 144 3.12 -9.21 -0.87
C GLY A 144 3.93 -9.92 -1.94
N ARG A 145 4.14 -9.25 -3.07
CA ARG A 145 4.88 -9.81 -4.19
C ARG A 145 6.25 -9.16 -4.32
N ASP A 146 7.31 -9.95 -4.40
CA ASP A 146 8.66 -9.46 -4.63
C ASP A 146 8.92 -9.12 -6.13
N PRO A 147 10.06 -8.51 -6.51
CA PRO A 147 10.33 -8.19 -7.91
C PRO A 147 10.54 -9.40 -8.82
N ARG A 148 10.72 -10.60 -8.24
CA ARG A 148 10.80 -11.85 -9.00
C ARG A 148 9.42 -12.49 -9.19
N GLY A 149 8.36 -11.82 -8.74
CA GLY A 149 6.99 -12.29 -8.87
C GLY A 149 6.59 -13.34 -7.83
N ARG A 150 7.43 -13.60 -6.82
CA ARG A 150 7.11 -14.56 -5.76
C ARG A 150 6.22 -13.94 -4.71
N VAL A 151 5.28 -14.73 -4.20
CA VAL A 151 4.49 -14.32 -3.04
C VAL A 151 5.31 -14.57 -1.79
N THR A 152 5.59 -13.50 -1.05
CA THR A 152 6.28 -13.54 0.22
C THR A 152 5.37 -13.09 1.35
N HIS A 153 5.70 -13.48 2.57
CA HIS A 153 4.85 -13.26 3.73
C HIS A 153 5.66 -13.00 5.02
N THR A 154 5.14 -12.13 5.88
CA THR A 154 5.56 -11.97 7.29
C THR A 154 4.34 -11.88 8.22
N TRP A 155 4.48 -12.27 9.48
CA TRP A 155 3.41 -12.35 10.46
C TRP A 155 3.80 -11.77 11.82
N GLN A 156 2.81 -11.40 12.62
CA GLN A 156 3.02 -11.06 14.03
C GLN A 156 3.42 -12.30 14.83
N ARG A 157 4.31 -12.15 15.81
CA ARG A 157 4.81 -13.26 16.66
C ARG A 157 3.79 -13.79 17.68
N GLY A 158 2.50 -13.51 17.48
CA GLY A 158 1.42 -13.93 18.35
C GLY A 158 1.07 -12.92 19.45
N PRO A 159 -0.04 -13.17 20.17
CA PRO A 159 -0.61 -12.22 21.13
C PRO A 159 0.31 -11.81 22.27
N GLU A 160 1.15 -12.73 22.75
CA GLU A 160 2.07 -12.54 23.87
C GLU A 160 3.22 -11.56 23.53
N HIS A 161 3.45 -11.30 22.25
CA HIS A 161 4.53 -10.42 21.76
C HIS A 161 4.03 -9.05 21.29
N GLY A 162 2.81 -8.65 21.69
CA GLY A 162 2.24 -7.34 21.36
C GLY A 162 2.14 -7.13 19.84
N HIS A 163 2.76 -6.06 19.34
CA HIS A 163 2.80 -5.71 17.91
C HIS A 163 4.10 -6.17 17.23
N ALA A 164 4.89 -7.06 17.84
CA ALA A 164 6.14 -7.54 17.26
C ALA A 164 5.90 -8.47 16.07
N TRP A 165 6.76 -8.34 15.05
CA TRP A 165 6.68 -9.11 13.80
C TRP A 165 7.82 -10.12 13.70
N ASN A 166 7.65 -11.07 12.78
CA ASN A 166 8.76 -11.83 12.25
C ASN A 166 9.63 -10.92 11.39
N ASP A 167 10.91 -10.82 11.72
CA ASP A 167 11.82 -9.84 11.12
C ASP A 167 12.28 -10.23 9.69
N THR A 168 11.80 -11.37 9.18
CA THR A 168 12.12 -11.90 7.86
C THR A 168 10.87 -12.15 7.03
N TRP A 169 10.98 -11.95 5.73
CA TRP A 169 9.94 -12.33 4.77
C TRP A 169 10.22 -13.74 4.25
N VAL A 170 9.22 -14.60 4.35
CA VAL A 170 9.29 -16.00 3.92
C VAL A 170 8.62 -16.14 2.56
N ASP A 171 9.25 -16.91 1.67
CA ASP A 171 8.68 -17.28 0.38
C ASP A 171 7.59 -18.34 0.55
N MET A 172 6.43 -18.13 -0.08
CA MET A 172 5.34 -19.12 -0.08
C MET A 172 5.45 -20.14 -1.21
N GLU A 173 6.58 -20.15 -1.93
CA GLU A 173 6.92 -21.13 -2.96
C GLU A 173 5.94 -21.14 -4.16
N GLY A 174 5.60 -19.94 -4.67
CA GLY A 174 4.77 -19.77 -5.86
C GLY A 174 5.03 -18.45 -6.59
N SER A 175 4.98 -18.46 -7.93
CA SER A 175 5.11 -17.27 -8.77
C SER A 175 3.74 -16.80 -9.28
N LEU A 176 3.33 -15.58 -8.93
CA LEU A 176 2.14 -14.93 -9.50
C LEU A 176 2.54 -13.97 -10.62
N ALA A 177 1.84 -14.05 -11.75
CA ALA A 177 1.96 -13.08 -12.83
C ALA A 177 1.70 -11.65 -12.31
N ALA A 178 2.22 -10.64 -13.03
CA ALA A 178 1.90 -9.25 -12.71
C ALA A 178 0.40 -9.01 -12.81
N ASP A 179 -0.12 -8.17 -11.93
CA ASP A 179 -1.48 -7.66 -12.04
C ASP A 179 -1.62 -6.99 -13.41
N PRO A 180 -2.53 -7.45 -14.29
CA PRO A 180 -2.68 -6.89 -15.63
C PRO A 180 -2.97 -5.38 -15.64
N ASP A 181 -3.46 -4.84 -14.53
CA ASP A 181 -3.82 -3.43 -14.38
C ASP A 181 -2.76 -2.58 -13.63
N ALA A 182 -1.60 -3.15 -13.27
CA ALA A 182 -0.52 -2.37 -12.67
C ALA A 182 0.11 -1.42 -13.70
N PRO A 183 0.29 -0.12 -13.40
CA PRO A 183 0.98 0.80 -14.31
C PRO A 183 2.41 0.31 -14.53
N ALA A 184 2.76 0.07 -15.79
CA ALA A 184 4.08 -0.44 -16.17
C ALA A 184 5.17 0.48 -15.60
N ALA A 185 5.96 -0.03 -14.67
CA ALA A 185 7.17 0.65 -14.24
C ALA A 185 8.08 0.81 -15.47
N ALA A 186 8.34 2.05 -15.86
CA ALA A 186 9.26 2.35 -16.95
C ALA A 186 10.64 1.78 -16.58
N ALA A 187 11.00 0.65 -17.19
CA ALA A 187 12.35 0.13 -17.11
C ALA A 187 13.25 1.17 -17.80
N ALA A 188 14.04 1.90 -17.00
CA ALA A 188 15.14 2.69 -17.51
C ALA A 188 16.10 1.75 -18.23
N GLY A 189 16.05 1.76 -19.56
CA GLY A 189 16.95 1.00 -20.40
C GLY A 189 18.39 1.40 -20.12
N VAL A 190 19.19 0.47 -19.62
CA VAL A 190 20.64 0.58 -19.69
C VAL A 190 21.00 0.52 -21.18
N LEU A 191 21.26 1.68 -21.77
CA LEU A 191 21.89 1.80 -23.08
C LEU A 191 23.28 1.16 -22.99
N ALA A 192 23.41 -0.05 -23.53
CA ALA A 192 24.70 -0.66 -23.78
C ALA A 192 25.46 0.17 -24.82
N ALA A 193 26.67 0.61 -24.49
CA ALA A 193 27.55 1.32 -25.41
C ALA A 193 27.94 0.44 -26.63
N PRO A 194 28.13 1.03 -27.83
CA PRO A 194 28.42 0.25 -29.03
C PRO A 194 29.84 -0.34 -28.97
N ARG A 195 29.95 -1.63 -29.30
CA ARG A 195 31.21 -2.33 -29.52
C ARG A 195 31.88 -1.83 -30.81
N THR A 196 33.16 -1.50 -30.72
CA THR A 196 34.03 -1.17 -31.87
C THR A 196 34.15 -2.38 -32.82
N PRO A 197 34.08 -2.19 -34.15
CA PRO A 197 34.27 -3.29 -35.09
C PRO A 197 35.76 -3.60 -35.29
N VAL A 198 36.06 -4.89 -35.38
CA VAL A 198 37.35 -5.48 -35.75
C VAL A 198 37.64 -5.14 -37.22
N GLN A 199 38.84 -4.63 -37.52
CA GLN A 199 39.31 -4.45 -38.90
C GLN A 199 39.76 -5.79 -39.48
N ASP A 200 39.06 -6.26 -40.51
CA ASP A 200 39.49 -7.34 -41.39
C ASP A 200 40.63 -6.85 -42.29
N GLN A 201 41.79 -7.51 -42.23
CA GLN A 201 42.88 -7.32 -43.21
C GLN A 201 42.61 -8.17 -44.45
N ALA A 202 42.53 -7.51 -45.61
CA ALA A 202 42.43 -8.16 -46.92
C ALA A 202 43.81 -8.67 -47.43
N PRO A 203 43.88 -9.77 -48.20
CA PRO A 203 45.14 -10.29 -48.72
C PRO A 203 45.59 -9.55 -50.00
N ALA A 204 46.92 -9.38 -50.13
CA ALA A 204 47.57 -8.76 -51.28
C ALA A 204 47.45 -9.63 -52.54
N VAL A 205 46.97 -9.04 -53.65
CA VAL A 205 47.00 -9.65 -54.98
C VAL A 205 48.15 -9.03 -55.78
N ALA A 206 49.15 -9.85 -56.11
CA ALA A 206 50.22 -9.51 -57.03
C ALA A 206 49.71 -9.53 -58.49
N ARG A 207 50.10 -8.53 -59.30
CA ARG A 207 49.90 -8.50 -60.76
C ARG A 207 51.25 -8.60 -61.48
N PRO A 208 51.33 -9.22 -62.67
CA PRO A 208 52.57 -9.36 -63.43
C PRO A 208 52.88 -8.17 -64.36
N ILE A 209 54.14 -8.13 -64.77
CA ILE A 209 54.87 -7.15 -65.60
C ILE A 209 54.40 -7.20 -67.09
N PRO A 210 54.58 -6.12 -67.87
CA PRO A 210 55.68 -6.07 -68.85
C PRO A 210 56.61 -4.86 -68.71
#